data_AF-A0A0V1HUI1-F1
#
_entry.id   AF-A0A0V1HUI1-F1
#
_cell.length_a   1.000
_cell.length_b   1.000
_cell.length_c   1.000
_cell.angle_alpha   90.00
_cell.angle_beta   90.00
_cell.angle_gamma   90.00
#
_symmetry.space_group_name_H-M   'P 1'
#
loop_
_entity.id
_entity.type
_entity.pdbx_description
1 polymer ?
#
loop_
_entity_poly.entity_id
_entity_poly.type
_entity_poly.pdbx_seq_one_letter_code
_entity_poly.pdbx_strand_id
1 'polypeptide(L)' 'MTDAKAIFDTYKTGVFNGSARYDGTALNECRDAGPALQNDVVEILLYFRLHGIAVQADITQMFLQIVLNEKDLDVT' A
#
# COMPACT_ATOMS: atom_id res chain seq x y z
N MET A 1 -23.45 -9.12 6.43
CA MET A 1 -22.13 -8.96 7.08
C MET A 1 -21.27 -10.14 6.65
N THR A 2 -20.46 -9.95 5.62
CA THR A 2 -19.55 -10.98 5.11
C THR A 2 -18.44 -11.18 6.15
N ASP A 3 -18.17 -12.44 6.49
CA ASP A 3 -17.20 -12.84 7.50
C ASP A 3 -15.79 -12.35 7.11
N ALA A 4 -15.19 -11.48 7.93
CA ALA A 4 -13.87 -10.92 7.70
C ALA A 4 -12.80 -12.00 7.53
N LYS A 5 -13.03 -13.19 8.10
CA LYS A 5 -12.18 -14.38 7.94
C LYS A 5 -12.17 -14.90 6.50
N ALA A 6 -13.31 -14.88 5.81
CA ALA A 6 -13.43 -15.33 4.42
C ALA A 6 -12.73 -14.38 3.43
N ILE A 7 -12.69 -13.08 3.74
CA ILE A 7 -11.91 -12.09 2.97
C ILE A 7 -10.41 -12.37 3.13
N PHE A 8 -9.95 -12.63 4.35
CA PHE A 8 -8.53 -12.89 4.63
C PHE A 8 -8.02 -14.20 4.01
N ASP A 9 -8.83 -15.28 4.06
CA ASP A 9 -8.47 -16.57 3.47
C ASP A 9 -8.48 -16.56 1.93
N THR A 10 -9.20 -15.63 1.29
CA THR A 10 -9.18 -15.45 -0.19
C THR A 10 -7.87 -14.83 -0.67
N TYR A 11 -7.18 -14.05 0.17
CA TYR A 11 -5.91 -13.39 -0.16
C TYR A 11 -4.72 -14.15 0.42
N LYS A 12 -4.35 -15.22 -0.28
CA LYS A 12 -3.14 -16.03 -0.06
C LYS A 12 -1.91 -15.13 0.16
N THR A 13 -1.27 -15.28 1.31
CA THR A 13 -0.14 -14.46 1.79
C THR A 13 1.13 -14.72 0.99
N GLY A 14 1.31 -14.03 -0.13
CA GLY A 14 2.58 -13.96 -0.86
C GLY A 14 3.40 -12.77 -0.40
N VAL A 15 4.60 -13.01 0.16
CA VAL A 15 5.58 -11.94 0.40
C VAL A 15 6.58 -11.96 -0.75
N PHE A 16 6.62 -10.88 -1.53
CA PHE A 16 7.65 -10.69 -2.54
C PHE A 16 8.91 -10.13 -1.88
N ASN A 17 10.04 -10.79 -2.10
CA ASN A 17 11.31 -10.34 -1.55
C ASN A 17 11.97 -9.28 -2.46
N GLY A 18 11.55 -8.02 -2.31
CA GLY A 18 12.09 -6.90 -3.10
C GLY A 18 13.56 -6.53 -2.80
N SER A 19 14.16 -7.09 -1.74
CA SER A 19 15.59 -6.94 -1.43
C SER A 19 16.43 -8.14 -1.91
N ALA A 20 15.82 -9.16 -2.51
CA ALA A 20 16.57 -10.23 -3.15
C ALA A 20 17.45 -9.65 -4.26
N ARG A 21 18.72 -10.04 -4.26
CA ARG A 21 19.68 -9.62 -5.29
C ARG A 21 19.65 -10.56 -6.48
N TYR A 22 19.60 -9.99 -7.67
CA TYR A 22 19.79 -10.67 -8.94
C TYR A 22 20.65 -9.78 -9.84
N ASP A 23 21.64 -10.37 -10.49
CA ASP A 23 22.60 -9.65 -11.36
C ASP A 23 23.20 -8.38 -10.71
N GLY A 24 23.56 -8.48 -9.43
CA GLY A 24 24.18 -7.39 -8.67
C GLY A 24 23.22 -6.32 -8.13
N THR A 25 21.94 -6.32 -8.51
CA THR A 25 20.95 -5.31 -8.07
C THR A 25 19.76 -5.93 -7.33
N ALA A 26 18.97 -5.11 -6.64
CA ALA A 26 17.71 -5.49 -6.00
C ALA A 26 16.61 -4.49 -6.36
N LEU A 27 15.35 -4.93 -6.40
CA LEU A 27 14.22 -4.06 -6.79
C LEU A 27 14.13 -2.79 -5.95
N ASN A 28 14.33 -2.90 -4.63
CA ASN A 28 14.29 -1.75 -3.72
C ASN A 28 15.44 -0.75 -3.93
N GLU A 29 16.55 -1.15 -4.57
CA GLU A 29 17.69 -0.28 -4.88
C GLU A 29 17.47 0.49 -6.18
N CYS A 30 16.64 -0.02 -7.08
CA CYS A 30 16.31 0.60 -8.37
C CYS A 30 15.16 1.62 -8.28
N ARG A 31 14.52 1.77 -7.13
CA ARG A 31 13.34 2.61 -6.98
C ARG A 31 13.71 4.03 -6.57
N ASP A 32 13.38 5.00 -7.40
CA ASP A 32 13.44 6.41 -7.02
C ASP A 32 12.33 6.73 -6.01
N ALA A 33 12.74 7.12 -4.79
CA ALA A 33 11.81 7.57 -3.77
C ALA A 33 11.22 8.92 -4.19
N GLY A 34 9.98 8.90 -4.66
CA GLY A 34 9.18 10.12 -4.86
C GLY A 34 8.92 10.87 -3.55
N PRO A 35 8.28 12.05 -3.61
CA PRO A 35 7.90 12.79 -2.41
C PRO A 35 6.94 11.97 -1.54
N ALA A 36 6.97 12.22 -0.23
CA ALA A 36 6.02 11.60 0.69
C ALA A 36 4.60 12.04 0.35
N LEU A 37 3.76 11.09 -0.05
CA LEU A 37 2.34 11.34 -0.36
C LEU A 37 1.43 11.24 0.87
N GLN A 38 1.95 10.71 1.97
CA GLN A 38 1.19 10.51 3.21
C GLN A 38 1.19 11.81 4.02
N ASN A 39 0.00 12.20 4.48
CA ASN A 39 -0.12 13.31 5.42
C ASN A 39 0.52 12.93 6.76
N ASP A 40 0.97 13.94 7.50
CA ASP A 40 1.53 13.74 8.83
C ASP A 40 0.46 13.18 9.78
N VAL A 41 0.82 12.15 10.55
CA VAL A 41 -0.13 11.46 11.44
C VAL A 41 -0.62 12.39 12.56
N VAL A 42 0.24 13.25 13.08
CA VAL A 42 -0.13 14.20 14.13
C VAL A 42 -1.11 15.22 13.57
N GLU A 43 -0.87 15.74 12.36
CA GLU A 43 -1.79 16.64 11.67
C GLU A 43 -3.17 15.99 11.50
N ILE A 44 -3.23 14.74 11.01
CA ILE A 44 -4.49 13.99 10.87
C ILE A 44 -5.21 13.92 12.22
N LEU A 45 -4.51 13.51 13.29
CA LEU A 45 -5.10 13.37 14.63
C LEU A 45 -5.63 14.70 15.20
N LEU A 46 -4.99 15.82 14.87
CA LEU A 46 -5.48 17.14 15.27
C LEU A 46 -6.78 17.50 14.55
N TYR A 47 -6.92 17.21 13.25
CA TYR A 47 -8.19 17.41 12.53
C TYR A 47 -9.33 16.60 13.13
N PHE A 48 -9.08 15.34 13.49
CA PHE A 48 -10.07 14.50 14.16
C PHE A 48 -10.54 15.08 15.51
N ARG A 49 -9.67 15.80 16.22
CA ARG A 49 -10.01 16.44 17.52
C ARG A 49 -10.65 17.82 17.37
N LEU A 50 -10.38 18.52 16.27
CA LEU A 50 -10.91 19.86 16.03
C LEU A 50 -12.43 19.85 15.76
N HIS A 51 -12.93 18.80 15.12
CA HIS A 51 -14.33 18.69 14.73
C HIS A 51 -15.13 17.76 15.66
N GLY A 52 -16.39 18.11 15.93
CA GLY A 52 -17.25 17.31 16.81
C GLY A 52 -17.73 15.98 16.22
N ILE A 53 -17.51 15.76 14.92
CA ILE A 53 -17.84 14.53 14.20
C ILE A 53 -16.69 14.22 13.26
N ALA A 54 -16.30 12.94 13.21
CA ALA A 54 -15.29 12.47 12.28
C ALA A 54 -15.76 11.21 11.54
N VAL A 55 -15.39 11.12 10.27
CA VAL A 55 -15.72 9.99 9.39
C VAL A 55 -14.44 9.28 9.02
N GLN A 56 -14.43 7.96 9.14
CA GLN A 56 -13.30 7.12 8.79
C GLN A 56 -13.77 5.95 7.93
N ALA A 57 -12.98 5.61 6.92
CA ALA A 57 -13.15 4.45 6.08
C ALA A 57 -11.78 3.81 5.83
N ASP A 58 -11.76 2.54 5.49
CA ASP A 58 -10.55 1.80 5.12
C ASP A 58 -10.62 1.39 3.64
N ILE A 59 -9.49 1.46 2.94
CA ILE A 59 -9.37 0.97 1.57
C ILE A 59 -8.69 -0.40 1.63
N THR A 60 -9.51 -1.44 1.56
CA THR A 60 -9.03 -2.82 1.55
C THR A 60 -8.05 -3.02 0.39
N GLN A 61 -6.81 -3.42 0.72
CA GLN A 61 -5.73 -3.66 -0.24
C GLN A 61 -5.38 -2.45 -1.12
N MET A 62 -5.22 -1.28 -0.51
CA MET A 62 -4.97 -0.01 -1.22
C MET A 62 -3.90 -0.07 -2.32
N PHE A 63 -2.81 -0.84 -2.15
CA PHE A 63 -1.74 -0.95 -3.14
C PHE A 63 -2.15 -1.68 -4.42
N LEU A 64 -3.13 -2.60 -4.35
CA LEU A 64 -3.61 -3.37 -5.50
C LEU A 64 -4.65 -2.59 -6.32
N GLN A 65 -5.17 -1.49 -5.80
CA GLN A 65 -6.13 -0.63 -6.50
C GLN A 65 -5.44 0.39 -7.43
N ILE A 66 -4.10 0.39 -7.48
CA ILE A 66 -3.31 1.29 -8.31
C ILE A 66 -2.90 0.55 -9.59
N VAL A 67 -3.17 1.16 -10.74
CA VAL A 67 -2.72 0.65 -12.04
C VAL A 67 -1.26 1.05 -12.27
N LEU A 68 -0.41 0.08 -12.60
CA LEU A 68 0.98 0.33 -12.98
C LEU A 68 1.07 0.74 -14.45
N ASN A 69 2.10 1.51 -14.80
CA ASN A 69 2.42 1.78 -16.19
C ASN A 69 2.78 0.46 -16.90
N GLU A 70 2.37 0.30 -18.15
CA GLU A 70 2.66 -0.91 -18.94
C GLU A 70 4.15 -1.25 -18.99
N LYS A 71 5.02 -0.23 -18.96
CA LYS A 71 6.48 -0.42 -18.97
C LYS A 71 7.06 -1.00 -17.68
N ASP A 72 6.31 -0.87 -16.58
CA ASP A 72 6.71 -1.31 -15.24
C ASP A 72 6.02 -2.63 -14.84
N LEU A 73 5.18 -3.18 -15.73
CA LEU A 73 4.59 -4.50 -15.58
C LEU A 73 5.61 -5.58 -15.96
N ASP A 74 5.57 -6.70 -15.25
CA ASP A 74 6.30 -7.90 -15.64
C ASP A 74 5.73 -8.42 -16.96
N VAL A 75 6.54 -8.43 -18.03
CA VAL A 75 6.12 -8.82 -19.38
C VAL A 75 5.91 -10.34 -19.36
N THR A 76 4.65 -10.78 -19.34
CA THR A 76 4.29 -12.20 -19.54
C THR A 76 4.33 -12.56 -21.01
#